data_AF-A0A1E7IZ19-F1
#
_entry.id   AF-A0A1E7IZ19-F1
#
_cell.length_a   1.000
_cell.length_b   1.000
_cell.length_c   1.000
_cell.angle_alpha   90.00
_cell.angle_beta   90.00
_cell.angle_gamma   90.00
#
_symmetry.space_group_name_H-M   'P 1'
#
loop_
_entity.id
_entity.type
_entity.pdbx_description
1 polymer ?
#
loop_
_entity_poly.entity_id
_entity_poly.type
_entity_poly.pdbx_seq_one_letter_code
_entity_poly.pdbx_strand_id
1 'polypeptide(L)'
;MQRTGRAALVAGFISHSLYLLGRGWLGDIFIPNAIFEGPFFLPWCLALISLARSVKKPCRNLGSVLALVVVFSIFSVFYAKGLIPPTPKKTTVWALLFFIPESMAHAMFYTGGLYAFFSMVGKNTTNGFHSWVIWGFVVYTVAQVTGAIWCFIGWGNTFSWSARHLSSAVIWTFYAACLHLKFIPGWKKKTAVLTIAGAALVFFISFSDYIHEMSFLRVGG
;
A
#
# COMPACT_ATOMS: atom_id res chain seq x y z
N MET A 1 18.90 -22.23 8.90
CA MET A 1 17.73 -21.87 8.06
C MET A 1 17.32 -20.39 8.14
N GLN A 2 17.36 -19.71 9.30
CA GLN A 2 16.95 -18.29 9.36
C GLN A 2 17.89 -17.29 8.65
N ARG A 3 19.21 -17.52 8.65
CA ARG A 3 20.18 -16.64 7.95
C ARG A 3 20.04 -16.71 6.43
N THR A 4 19.87 -17.93 5.88
CA THR A 4 19.66 -18.14 4.44
C THR A 4 18.35 -17.54 3.95
N GLY A 5 17.26 -17.68 4.73
CA GLY A 5 15.98 -17.04 4.42
C GLY A 5 16.03 -15.51 4.39
N ARG A 6 16.81 -14.89 5.29
CA ARG A 6 17.03 -13.43 5.26
C ARG A 6 17.86 -12.98 4.08
N ALA A 7 18.92 -13.73 3.75
CA ALA A 7 19.74 -13.42 2.58
C ALA A 7 18.90 -13.46 1.30
N ALA A 8 18.02 -14.46 1.15
CA ALA A 8 17.08 -14.53 0.03
C ALA A 8 16.10 -13.34 0.00
N LEU A 9 15.58 -12.93 1.16
CA LEU A 9 14.69 -11.77 1.27
C LEU A 9 15.40 -10.47 0.89
N VAL A 10 16.63 -10.27 1.35
CA VAL A 10 17.47 -9.11 0.97
C VAL A 10 17.75 -9.12 -0.52
N ALA A 11 18.17 -10.26 -1.08
CA ALA A 11 18.43 -10.39 -2.51
C ALA A 11 17.17 -10.07 -3.33
N GLY A 12 16.02 -10.65 -2.98
CA GLY A 12 14.74 -10.36 -3.63
C GLY A 12 14.33 -8.89 -3.51
N PHE A 13 14.55 -8.27 -2.35
CA PHE A 13 14.29 -6.84 -2.15
C PHE A 13 15.19 -5.96 -3.02
N ILE A 14 16.47 -6.28 -3.15
CA ILE A 14 17.42 -5.57 -4.02
C ILE A 14 16.99 -5.74 -5.49
N SER A 15 16.70 -6.97 -5.92
CA SER A 15 16.24 -7.24 -7.28
C SER A 15 14.96 -6.49 -7.62
N HIS A 16 13.99 -6.44 -6.70
CA HIS A 16 12.76 -5.67 -6.90
C HIS A 16 13.04 -4.16 -6.95
N SER A 17 13.93 -3.66 -6.11
CA SER A 17 14.36 -2.25 -6.14
C SER A 17 14.98 -1.88 -7.49
N LEU A 18 15.86 -2.73 -8.03
CA LEU A 18 16.46 -2.55 -9.35
C LEU A 18 15.42 -2.59 -10.47
N TYR A 19 14.43 -3.49 -10.40
CA TYR A 19 13.32 -3.55 -11.35
C TYR A 19 12.50 -2.25 -11.36
N LEU A 20 12.16 -1.71 -10.17
CA LEU A 20 11.41 -0.47 -10.07
C LEU A 20 12.19 0.73 -10.60
N LEU A 21 13.50 0.80 -10.32
CA LEU A 21 14.38 1.81 -10.90
C LEU A 21 14.45 1.69 -12.43
N GLY A 22 14.52 0.47 -12.96
CA GLY A 22 14.47 0.19 -14.39
C GLY A 22 13.17 0.67 -15.02
N ARG A 23 12.02 0.53 -14.34
CA ARG A 23 10.74 1.08 -14.81
C ARG A 23 10.71 2.61 -14.86
N GLY A 24 11.54 3.28 -14.08
CA GLY A 24 11.72 4.73 -14.16
C GLY A 24 12.27 5.20 -15.51
N TRP A 25 12.96 4.31 -16.23
CA TRP A 25 13.50 4.57 -17.56
C TRP A 25 12.53 4.04 -18.63
N LEU A 26 11.82 4.93 -19.32
CA LEU A 26 11.06 4.60 -20.52
C LEU A 26 11.63 5.35 -21.73
N GLY A 27 12.21 4.60 -22.67
CA GLY A 27 13.01 5.19 -23.75
C GLY A 27 14.24 5.90 -23.18
N ASP A 28 14.50 7.12 -23.65
CA ASP A 28 15.62 7.96 -23.21
C ASP A 28 15.27 8.96 -22.09
N ILE A 29 14.05 8.89 -21.52
CA ILE A 29 13.56 9.85 -20.54
C ILE A 29 13.30 9.17 -19.19
N PHE A 30 13.83 9.77 -18.12
CA PHE A 30 13.58 9.32 -16.75
C PHE A 30 12.28 9.92 -16.19
N ILE A 31 11.32 9.06 -15.84
CA ILE A 31 10.01 9.44 -15.31
C ILE A 31 9.85 8.82 -13.92
N PRO A 32 10.10 9.59 -12.83
CA PRO A 32 10.05 9.06 -11.46
C PRO A 32 8.71 8.42 -11.07
N ASN A 33 7.59 8.88 -11.63
CA ASN A 33 6.27 8.34 -11.29
C ASN A 33 6.08 6.87 -11.63
N ALA A 34 6.76 6.41 -12.68
CA ALA A 34 6.70 5.01 -13.11
C ALA A 34 7.19 4.05 -12.03
N ILE A 35 8.06 4.52 -11.14
CA ILE A 35 8.63 3.75 -10.05
C ILE A 35 7.57 3.47 -8.96
N PHE A 36 6.64 4.42 -8.76
CA PHE A 36 5.71 4.43 -7.62
C PHE A 36 4.28 4.06 -7.98
N GLU A 37 4.06 3.35 -9.10
CA GLU A 37 2.73 2.81 -9.40
C GLU A 37 2.35 1.71 -8.40
N GLY A 38 1.15 1.83 -7.84
CA GLY A 38 0.67 0.99 -6.75
C GLY A 38 0.83 -0.52 -6.95
N PRO A 39 0.43 -1.13 -8.09
CA PRO A 39 0.53 -2.57 -8.30
C PRO A 39 1.95 -3.12 -8.19
N PHE A 40 2.97 -2.33 -8.56
CA PHE A 40 4.38 -2.75 -8.52
C PHE A 40 5.08 -2.29 -7.24
N PHE A 41 4.71 -1.12 -6.72
CA PHE A 41 5.34 -0.55 -5.53
C PHE A 41 4.78 -1.15 -4.23
N LEU A 42 3.52 -1.60 -4.20
CA LEU A 42 2.90 -2.21 -3.01
C LEU A 42 3.64 -3.48 -2.52
N PRO A 43 3.98 -4.48 -3.37
CA PRO A 43 4.77 -5.61 -2.92
C PRO A 43 6.15 -5.22 -2.41
N TRP A 44 6.75 -4.15 -2.95
CA TRP A 44 8.02 -3.60 -2.44
C TRP A 44 7.86 -3.03 -1.01
N CYS A 45 6.80 -2.28 -0.73
CA CYS A 45 6.48 -1.81 0.62
C CYS A 45 6.28 -2.97 1.61
N LEU A 46 5.57 -4.02 1.20
CA LEU A 46 5.38 -5.22 2.03
C LEU A 46 6.70 -5.97 2.26
N ALA A 47 7.55 -6.06 1.24
CA ALA A 47 8.88 -6.64 1.34
C ALA A 47 9.75 -5.83 2.31
N LEU A 48 9.72 -4.50 2.25
CA LEU A 48 10.41 -3.61 3.19
C LEU A 48 9.93 -3.82 4.63
N ILE A 49 8.62 -3.90 4.86
CA ILE A 49 8.04 -4.20 6.18
C ILE A 49 8.53 -5.56 6.68
N SER A 50 8.55 -6.58 5.81
CA SER A 50 9.04 -7.91 6.17
C SER A 50 10.53 -7.90 6.53
N LEU A 51 11.37 -7.19 5.76
CA LEU A 51 12.80 -7.03 6.00
C LEU A 51 13.06 -6.32 7.33
N ALA A 52 12.42 -5.18 7.56
CA ALA A 52 12.56 -4.40 8.79
C ALA A 52 12.18 -5.23 10.04
N ARG A 53 11.14 -6.05 9.92
CA ARG A 53 10.72 -6.97 10.98
C ARG A 53 11.69 -8.13 11.18
N SER A 54 12.29 -8.65 10.11
CA SER A 54 13.28 -9.72 10.20
C SER A 54 14.50 -9.30 11.02
N VAL A 55 14.89 -8.02 10.94
CA VAL A 55 15.98 -7.43 11.72
C VAL A 55 15.56 -7.21 13.18
N LYS A 56 14.41 -6.56 13.41
CA LYS A 56 13.96 -6.19 14.77
C LYS A 56 13.42 -7.35 15.60
N LYS A 57 12.80 -8.37 14.99
CA LYS A 57 12.15 -9.50 15.69
C LYS A 57 12.50 -10.85 15.03
N PRO A 58 13.71 -11.37 15.28
CA PRO A 58 14.26 -12.53 14.59
C PRO A 58 13.43 -13.83 14.69
N CYS A 59 12.77 -14.04 15.83
CA CYS A 59 12.11 -15.31 16.16
C CYS A 59 10.63 -15.37 15.77
N ARG A 60 10.08 -14.33 15.12
CA ARG A 60 8.67 -14.25 14.77
C ARG A 60 8.42 -14.86 13.40
N ASN A 61 7.35 -15.66 13.26
CA ASN A 61 6.96 -16.21 11.96
C ASN A 61 6.67 -15.06 10.97
N LEU A 62 7.51 -14.95 9.95
CA LEU A 62 7.47 -13.93 8.90
C LEU A 62 6.69 -14.41 7.66
N GLY A 63 6.42 -15.72 7.59
CA GLY A 63 5.84 -16.38 6.41
C GLY A 63 4.48 -15.81 6.01
N SER A 64 3.69 -15.34 6.97
CA SER A 64 2.38 -14.75 6.69
C SER A 64 2.48 -13.44 5.90
N VAL A 65 3.39 -12.53 6.27
CA VAL A 65 3.59 -11.27 5.53
C VAL A 65 4.24 -11.53 4.18
N LEU A 66 5.15 -12.51 4.09
CA LEU A 66 5.75 -12.93 2.83
C LEU A 66 4.71 -13.52 1.86
N ALA A 67 3.67 -14.21 2.38
CA ALA A 67 2.56 -14.67 1.54
C ALA A 67 1.84 -13.48 0.88
N LEU A 68 1.63 -12.36 1.59
CA LEU A 68 1.08 -11.15 0.97
C LEU A 68 2.00 -10.59 -0.11
N VAL A 69 3.32 -10.55 0.13
CA VAL A 69 4.30 -10.11 -0.88
C VAL A 69 4.14 -10.94 -2.15
N VAL A 70 4.05 -12.26 -2.04
CA VAL A 70 3.89 -13.17 -3.18
C VAL A 70 2.56 -12.92 -3.89
N VAL A 71 1.44 -12.90 -3.16
CA VAL A 71 0.09 -12.70 -3.72
C VAL A 71 0.02 -11.40 -4.52
N PHE A 72 0.48 -10.29 -3.95
CA PHE A 72 0.44 -9.00 -4.64
C PHE A 72 1.46 -8.92 -5.78
N SER A 73 2.62 -9.57 -5.67
CA SER A 73 3.58 -9.64 -6.77
C SER A 73 3.04 -10.44 -7.96
N ILE A 74 2.28 -11.52 -7.71
CA ILE A 74 1.61 -12.28 -8.77
C ILE A 74 0.62 -11.39 -9.51
N PHE A 75 -0.16 -10.57 -8.80
CA PHE A 75 -1.05 -9.59 -9.45
C PHE A 75 -0.26 -8.61 -10.34
N SER A 76 0.91 -8.13 -9.91
CA SER A 76 1.76 -7.25 -10.71
C SER A 76 2.22 -7.87 -12.03
N VAL A 77 2.36 -9.21 -12.10
CA VAL A 77 2.72 -9.92 -13.33
C VAL A 77 1.61 -9.83 -14.39
N PHE A 78 0.35 -9.84 -13.96
CA PHE A 78 -0.82 -9.75 -14.83
C PHE A 78 -1.26 -8.32 -15.11
N TYR A 79 -0.73 -7.33 -14.39
CA TYR A 79 -1.03 -5.92 -14.64
C TYR A 79 -0.39 -5.47 -15.96
N ALA A 80 -1.16 -4.70 -16.75
CA ALA A 80 -0.73 -4.25 -18.07
C ALA A 80 0.63 -3.53 -17.99
N LYS A 81 1.54 -3.92 -18.88
CA LYS A 81 2.89 -3.35 -18.94
C LYS A 81 2.84 -2.00 -19.67
N GLY A 82 3.81 -1.13 -19.39
CA GLY A 82 3.86 0.24 -19.92
C GLY A 82 3.20 1.29 -19.01
N LEU A 83 3.46 2.55 -19.32
CA LEU A 83 2.96 3.70 -18.56
C LEU A 83 1.71 4.26 -19.19
N ILE A 84 0.72 4.56 -18.34
CA ILE A 84 -0.37 5.45 -18.73
C ILE A 84 0.28 6.80 -19.06
N PRO A 85 0.05 7.38 -20.26
CA PRO A 85 0.68 8.62 -20.69
C PRO A 85 0.69 9.66 -19.55
N PRO A 86 1.86 10.11 -19.10
CA PRO A 86 1.93 11.01 -17.97
C PRO A 86 1.32 12.34 -18.39
N THR A 87 0.19 12.71 -17.77
CA THR A 87 -0.28 14.08 -17.90
C THR A 87 0.75 15.00 -17.21
N PRO A 88 1.00 16.23 -17.70
CA PRO A 88 1.98 17.15 -17.12
C PRO A 88 1.79 17.39 -15.61
N LYS A 89 0.55 17.18 -15.12
CA LYS A 89 0.16 17.33 -13.73
C LYS A 89 0.64 16.19 -12.83
N LYS A 90 0.95 15.02 -13.39
CA LYS A 90 1.45 13.86 -12.64
C LYS A 90 2.93 13.99 -12.29
N THR A 91 3.75 14.75 -13.02
CA THR A 91 5.23 14.77 -12.88
C THR A 91 5.76 15.69 -11.77
N THR A 92 4.91 16.15 -10.85
CA THR A 92 5.32 17.04 -9.77
C THR A 92 5.85 16.24 -8.56
N VAL A 93 6.74 16.86 -7.77
CA VAL A 93 7.26 16.25 -6.52
C VAL A 93 6.12 15.87 -5.56
N TRP A 94 5.03 16.62 -5.58
CA TRP A 94 3.84 16.37 -4.76
C TRP A 94 3.14 15.05 -5.10
N ALA A 95 3.19 14.61 -6.36
CA ALA A 95 2.68 13.30 -6.75
C ALA A 95 3.49 12.17 -6.07
N LEU A 96 4.82 12.30 -6.02
CA LEU A 96 5.68 11.33 -5.34
C LEU A 96 5.40 11.29 -3.84
N LEU A 97 5.26 12.47 -3.23
CA LEU A 97 4.92 12.62 -1.81
C LEU A 97 3.51 12.09 -1.48
N PHE A 98 2.64 11.91 -2.48
CA PHE A 98 1.34 11.26 -2.33
C PHE A 98 1.44 9.72 -2.48
N PHE A 99 1.95 9.23 -3.61
CA PHE A 99 1.91 7.80 -3.97
C PHE A 99 2.77 6.91 -3.06
N ILE A 100 3.91 7.43 -2.58
CA ILE A 100 4.81 6.69 -1.68
C ILE A 100 4.13 6.39 -0.33
N PRO A 101 3.67 7.39 0.45
CA PRO A 101 3.00 7.12 1.71
C PRO A 101 1.65 6.41 1.50
N GLU A 102 0.92 6.67 0.42
CA GLU A 102 -0.32 5.93 0.11
C GLU A 102 -0.05 4.42 0.03
N SER A 103 0.91 4.01 -0.80
CA SER A 103 1.26 2.60 -0.97
C SER A 103 1.82 1.98 0.30
N MET A 104 2.60 2.73 1.07
CA MET A 104 3.11 2.29 2.37
C MET A 104 1.98 2.08 3.38
N ALA A 105 1.00 2.98 3.43
CA ALA A 105 -0.16 2.87 4.30
C ALA A 105 -1.02 1.66 3.92
N HIS A 106 -1.27 1.41 2.63
CA HIS A 106 -1.95 0.21 2.16
C HIS A 106 -1.22 -1.07 2.62
N ALA A 107 0.11 -1.12 2.49
CA ALA A 107 0.91 -2.24 3.00
C ALA A 107 0.75 -2.43 4.52
N MET A 108 0.72 -1.35 5.30
CA MET A 108 0.47 -1.40 6.74
C MET A 108 -0.96 -1.89 7.05
N PHE A 109 -1.96 -1.45 6.30
CA PHE A 109 -3.35 -1.90 6.47
C PHE A 109 -3.53 -3.38 6.13
N TYR A 110 -2.94 -3.89 5.05
CA TYR A 110 -2.98 -5.31 4.71
C TYR A 110 -2.27 -6.17 5.75
N THR A 111 -1.11 -5.75 6.24
CA THR A 111 -0.42 -6.48 7.32
C THR A 111 -1.23 -6.46 8.62
N GLY A 112 -1.88 -5.34 8.95
CA GLY A 112 -2.81 -5.22 10.07
C GLY A 112 -4.00 -6.17 9.93
N GLY A 113 -4.66 -6.19 8.77
CA GLY A 113 -5.77 -7.09 8.45
C GLY A 113 -5.38 -8.57 8.56
N LEU A 114 -4.19 -8.94 8.05
CA LEU A 114 -3.67 -10.29 8.16
C LEU A 114 -3.44 -10.71 9.62
N TYR A 115 -2.84 -9.84 10.44
CA TYR A 115 -2.66 -10.14 11.86
C TYR A 115 -3.98 -10.21 12.62
N ALA A 116 -4.97 -9.40 12.26
CA ALA A 116 -6.31 -9.48 12.81
C ALA A 116 -6.98 -10.82 12.44
N PHE A 117 -6.84 -11.28 11.19
CA PHE A 117 -7.34 -12.57 10.73
C PHE A 117 -6.72 -13.74 11.52
N PHE A 118 -5.39 -13.78 11.67
CA PHE A 118 -4.74 -14.82 12.47
C PHE A 118 -5.10 -14.78 13.96
N SER A 119 -5.41 -13.59 14.49
CA SER A 119 -5.91 -13.43 15.86
C SER A 119 -7.31 -14.04 16.03
N MET A 120 -8.14 -14.05 15.00
CA MET A 120 -9.47 -14.68 15.03
C MET A 120 -9.40 -16.20 14.85
N VAL A 121 -8.49 -16.69 14.01
CA VAL A 121 -8.32 -18.14 13.72
C VAL A 121 -7.57 -18.88 14.84
N GLY A 122 -7.30 -18.23 15.97
CA GLY A 122 -6.71 -18.89 17.16
C GLY A 122 -5.22 -19.23 17.05
N LYS A 123 -4.52 -18.80 16.00
CA LYS A 123 -3.11 -19.14 15.74
C LYS A 123 -2.09 -18.13 16.32
N ASN A 124 -2.52 -17.02 16.96
CA ASN A 124 -1.60 -16.12 17.68
C ASN A 124 -2.32 -15.06 18.55
N THR A 125 -2.06 -15.06 19.86
CA THR A 125 -2.53 -14.07 20.85
C THR A 125 -1.70 -12.78 20.79
N THR A 126 -1.65 -12.10 19.65
CA THR A 126 -0.83 -10.88 19.56
C THR A 126 -1.60 -9.70 19.01
N ASN A 127 -1.94 -8.78 19.93
CA ASN A 127 -2.57 -7.46 19.75
C ASN A 127 -1.78 -6.49 18.85
N GLY A 128 -0.82 -6.97 18.05
CA GLY A 128 0.05 -6.15 17.22
C GLY A 128 -0.65 -5.55 16.00
N PHE A 129 -1.82 -6.06 15.59
CA PHE A 129 -2.56 -5.53 14.43
C PHE A 129 -2.97 -4.07 14.63
N HIS A 130 -3.26 -3.66 15.86
CA HIS A 130 -3.68 -2.28 16.15
C HIS A 130 -2.58 -1.26 15.88
N SER A 131 -1.32 -1.58 16.21
CA SER A 131 -0.19 -0.69 15.91
C SER A 131 -0.03 -0.48 14.40
N TRP A 132 -0.28 -1.51 13.58
CA TRP A 132 -0.26 -1.39 12.12
C TRP A 132 -1.36 -0.45 11.62
N VAL A 133 -2.56 -0.52 12.22
CA VAL A 133 -3.66 0.39 11.88
C VAL A 133 -3.33 1.85 12.25
N ILE A 134 -2.77 2.09 13.44
CA ILE A 134 -2.39 3.46 13.86
C ILE A 134 -1.33 4.03 12.92
N TRP A 135 -0.21 3.33 12.72
CA TRP A 135 0.86 3.82 11.86
C TRP A 135 0.42 3.94 10.41
N GLY A 136 -0.38 2.98 9.91
CA GLY A 136 -1.01 3.06 8.60
C GLY A 136 -1.88 4.30 8.45
N PHE A 137 -2.71 4.62 9.44
CA PHE A 137 -3.55 5.82 9.42
C PHE A 137 -2.75 7.12 9.45
N VAL A 138 -1.67 7.19 10.24
CA VAL A 138 -0.76 8.36 10.26
C VAL A 138 -0.12 8.57 8.89
N VAL A 139 0.44 7.52 8.31
CA VAL A 139 1.07 7.59 6.98
C VAL A 139 0.03 7.90 5.89
N TYR A 140 -1.17 7.32 5.98
CA TYR A 140 -2.26 7.60 5.04
C TYR A 140 -2.75 9.04 5.14
N THR A 141 -2.75 9.63 6.35
CA THR A 141 -3.11 11.04 6.54
C THR A 141 -2.07 11.97 5.89
N VAL A 142 -0.77 11.64 5.98
CA VAL A 142 0.27 12.35 5.22
C VAL A 142 0.01 12.25 3.72
N ALA A 143 -0.38 11.08 3.22
CA ALA A 143 -0.80 10.92 1.83
C ALA A 143 -1.99 11.83 1.50
N GLN A 144 -3.05 11.87 2.32
CA GLN A 144 -4.21 12.74 2.05
C GLN A 144 -3.84 14.23 1.96
N VAL A 145 -3.00 14.73 2.88
CA VAL A 145 -2.58 16.14 2.88
C VAL A 145 -1.73 16.46 1.65
N THR A 146 -0.74 15.62 1.33
CA THR A 146 0.13 15.82 0.16
C THR A 146 -0.63 15.65 -1.15
N GLY A 147 -1.61 14.74 -1.20
CA GLY A 147 -2.53 14.56 -2.31
C GLY A 147 -3.42 15.78 -2.56
N ALA A 148 -3.93 16.41 -1.49
CA ALA A 148 -4.70 17.64 -1.60
C ALA A 148 -3.87 18.79 -2.20
N ILE A 149 -2.62 18.96 -1.76
CA ILE A 149 -1.69 19.96 -2.31
C ILE A 149 -1.39 19.65 -3.79
N TRP A 150 -1.11 18.38 -4.11
CA TRP A 150 -0.87 17.95 -5.48
C TRP A 150 -2.06 18.26 -6.39
N CYS A 151 -3.29 17.98 -5.94
CA CYS A 151 -4.51 18.26 -6.69
C CYS A 151 -4.74 19.76 -6.88
N PHE A 152 -4.48 20.57 -5.87
CA PHE A 152 -4.60 22.03 -5.97
C PHE A 152 -3.62 22.59 -7.02
N ILE A 153 -2.35 22.17 -6.98
CA ILE A 153 -1.33 22.63 -7.94
C ILE A 153 -1.63 22.11 -9.35
N GLY A 154 -2.08 20.87 -9.47
CA GLY A 154 -2.36 20.26 -10.77
C GLY A 154 -3.57 20.90 -11.45
N TRP A 155 -4.70 21.03 -10.76
CA TRP A 155 -5.98 21.38 -11.36
C TRP A 155 -6.52 22.77 -10.98
N GLY A 156 -5.86 23.50 -10.08
CA GLY A 156 -6.30 24.82 -9.64
C GLY A 156 -7.63 24.81 -8.89
N ASN A 157 -8.17 23.63 -8.59
CA ASN A 157 -9.42 23.46 -7.88
C ASN A 157 -9.11 23.08 -6.42
N THR A 158 -9.74 23.77 -5.48
CA THR A 158 -9.56 23.53 -4.04
C THR A 158 -10.18 22.21 -3.61
N PHE A 159 -11.31 21.83 -4.21
CA PHE A 159 -12.02 20.60 -3.85
C PHE A 159 -12.94 20.12 -4.96
N SER A 160 -12.87 18.82 -5.28
CA SER A 160 -13.82 18.16 -6.18
C SER A 160 -14.11 16.76 -5.70
N TRP A 161 -15.37 16.34 -5.76
CA TRP A 161 -15.78 14.97 -5.46
C TRP A 161 -15.56 14.04 -6.66
N SER A 162 -14.31 13.95 -7.10
CA SER A 162 -13.92 12.94 -8.09
C SER A 162 -14.02 11.53 -7.48
N ALA A 163 -14.21 10.51 -8.32
CA ALA A 163 -14.26 9.11 -7.85
C ALA A 163 -13.03 8.75 -6.99
N ARG A 164 -11.83 9.21 -7.39
CA ARG A 164 -10.59 8.98 -6.63
C ARG A 164 -10.56 9.72 -5.28
N HIS A 165 -11.03 10.96 -5.23
CA HIS A 165 -11.11 11.71 -3.96
C HIS A 165 -12.13 11.09 -3.00
N LEU A 166 -13.29 10.65 -3.52
CA LEU A 166 -14.31 10.02 -2.72
C LEU A 166 -13.81 8.67 -2.16
N SER A 167 -13.23 7.83 -3.01
CA SER A 167 -12.64 6.54 -2.64
C SER A 167 -11.56 6.67 -1.55
N SER A 168 -10.65 7.63 -1.70
CA SER A 168 -9.60 7.86 -0.70
C SER A 168 -10.13 8.41 0.62
N ALA A 169 -11.13 9.30 0.58
CA ALA A 169 -11.83 9.80 1.76
C ALA A 169 -12.62 8.70 2.50
N VAL A 170 -13.23 7.76 1.76
CA VAL A 170 -13.92 6.59 2.35
C VAL A 170 -12.93 5.73 3.14
N ILE A 171 -11.75 5.44 2.58
CA ILE A 171 -10.70 4.70 3.31
C ILE A 171 -10.26 5.47 4.56
N TRP A 172 -10.03 6.78 4.44
CA TRP A 172 -9.58 7.63 5.54
C TRP A 172 -10.60 7.64 6.69
N THR A 173 -11.86 7.94 6.38
CA THR A 173 -12.96 8.01 7.36
C THR A 173 -13.26 6.66 7.98
N PHE A 174 -13.19 5.57 7.22
CA PHE A 174 -13.37 4.22 7.74
C PHE A 174 -12.30 3.88 8.79
N TYR A 175 -11.02 4.14 8.51
CA TYR A 175 -9.95 3.88 9.46
C TYR A 175 -9.96 4.84 10.65
N ALA A 176 -10.34 6.10 10.45
CA ALA A 176 -10.59 7.04 11.54
C ALA A 176 -11.68 6.49 12.47
N ALA A 177 -12.82 6.04 11.93
CA ALA A 177 -13.89 5.44 12.70
C ALA A 177 -13.42 4.16 13.43
N CYS A 178 -12.67 3.29 12.77
CA CYS A 178 -12.12 2.07 13.41
C CYS A 178 -11.25 2.39 14.63
N LEU A 179 -10.44 3.45 14.57
CA LEU A 179 -9.61 3.88 15.68
C LEU A 179 -10.45 4.45 16.84
N HIS A 180 -11.50 5.22 16.56
CA HIS A 180 -12.39 5.79 17.57
C HIS A 180 -13.30 4.74 18.23
N LEU A 181 -13.86 3.82 17.44
CA LEU A 181 -14.76 2.77 17.92
C LEU A 181 -14.10 1.87 18.97
N LYS A 182 -12.77 1.74 18.97
CA LYS A 182 -12.05 0.94 19.97
C LYS A 182 -12.26 1.45 21.41
N PHE A 183 -12.50 2.74 21.61
CA PHE A 183 -12.73 3.31 22.95
C PHE A 183 -14.12 3.00 23.50
N ILE A 184 -15.04 2.49 22.66
CA ILE A 184 -16.38 2.08 23.08
C ILE A 184 -16.36 0.61 23.53
N PRO A 185 -16.78 0.29 24.77
CA PRO A 185 -16.66 -1.06 25.35
C PRO A 185 -17.22 -2.20 24.50
N GLY A 186 -18.35 -1.97 23.82
CA GLY A 186 -18.99 -2.97 22.95
C GLY A 186 -18.24 -3.25 21.64
N TRP A 187 -17.44 -2.30 21.16
CA TRP A 187 -16.73 -2.39 19.90
C TRP A 187 -15.30 -2.91 20.03
N LYS A 188 -14.73 -2.88 21.25
CA LYS A 188 -13.39 -3.42 21.53
C LYS A 188 -13.21 -4.88 21.07
N LYS A 189 -14.23 -5.72 21.27
CA LYS A 189 -14.25 -7.13 20.83
C LYS A 189 -14.38 -7.28 19.29
N LYS A 190 -14.94 -6.27 18.62
CA LYS A 190 -15.16 -6.25 17.16
C LYS A 190 -13.99 -5.62 16.38
N THR A 191 -12.96 -5.12 17.07
CA THR A 191 -11.81 -4.43 16.45
C THR A 191 -11.07 -5.30 15.43
N ALA A 192 -10.95 -6.61 15.67
CA ALA A 192 -10.34 -7.53 14.71
C ALA A 192 -11.16 -7.61 13.41
N VAL A 193 -12.48 -7.78 13.52
CA VAL A 193 -13.40 -7.83 12.37
C VAL A 193 -13.36 -6.52 11.58
N LEU A 194 -13.39 -5.37 12.27
CA LEU A 194 -13.27 -4.06 11.64
C LEU A 194 -11.95 -3.87 10.90
N THR A 195 -10.84 -4.37 11.46
CA THR A 195 -9.52 -4.28 10.82
C THR A 195 -9.45 -5.13 9.56
N ILE A 196 -10.05 -6.33 9.57
CA ILE A 196 -10.14 -7.20 8.39
C ILE A 196 -11.04 -6.55 7.33
N ALA A 197 -12.19 -6.02 7.73
CA ALA A 197 -13.11 -5.31 6.84
C ALA A 197 -12.44 -4.09 6.20
N GLY A 198 -11.64 -3.34 6.95
CA GLY A 198 -10.85 -2.22 6.41
C GLY A 198 -9.82 -2.66 5.38
N ALA A 199 -9.09 -3.75 5.65
CA ALA A 199 -8.13 -4.28 4.67
C ALA A 199 -8.83 -4.75 3.40
N ALA A 200 -10.02 -5.37 3.52
CA ALA A 200 -10.85 -5.76 2.38
C ALA A 200 -11.39 -4.55 1.61
N LEU A 201 -11.78 -3.48 2.30
CA LEU A 201 -12.24 -2.22 1.71
C LEU A 201 -11.13 -1.57 0.87
N VAL A 202 -9.92 -1.46 1.42
CA VAL A 202 -8.74 -0.93 0.70
C VAL A 202 -8.45 -1.80 -0.52
N PHE A 203 -8.48 -3.13 -0.38
CA PHE A 203 -8.30 -4.04 -1.51
C PHE A 203 -9.33 -3.78 -2.61
N PHE A 204 -10.61 -3.75 -2.26
CA PHE A 204 -11.68 -3.55 -3.23
C PHE A 204 -11.53 -2.23 -3.98
N ILE A 205 -11.30 -1.13 -3.27
CA ILE A 205 -11.15 0.20 -3.87
C ILE A 205 -9.91 0.26 -4.76
N SER A 206 -8.72 -0.08 -4.24
CA SER A 206 -7.48 0.06 -4.99
C SER A 206 -7.41 -0.87 -6.20
N PHE A 207 -7.85 -2.13 -6.06
CA PHE A 207 -7.76 -3.10 -7.15
C PHE A 207 -8.85 -2.89 -8.20
N SER A 208 -10.02 -2.37 -7.83
CA SER A 208 -11.02 -1.96 -8.83
C SER A 208 -10.48 -0.83 -9.71
N ASP A 209 -9.83 0.16 -9.12
CA ASP A 209 -9.14 1.23 -9.87
C ASP A 209 -8.05 0.67 -10.79
N TYR A 210 -7.23 -0.27 -10.29
CA TYR A 210 -6.19 -0.90 -11.11
C TYR A 210 -6.76 -1.70 -12.28
N ILE A 211 -7.82 -2.48 -12.08
CA ILE A 211 -8.47 -3.23 -13.15
C ILE A 211 -9.04 -2.26 -14.20
N HIS A 212 -9.67 -1.18 -13.77
CA HIS A 212 -10.16 -0.15 -14.69
C HIS A 212 -9.00 0.48 -15.49
N GLU A 213 -7.88 0.79 -14.84
CA GLU A 213 -6.67 1.34 -15.45
C GLU A 213 -5.97 0.37 -16.45
N MET A 214 -6.25 -0.93 -16.41
CA MET A 214 -5.73 -1.87 -17.42
C MET A 214 -6.35 -1.64 -18.80
N SER A 215 -7.52 -1.00 -18.89
CA SER A 215 -8.20 -0.71 -20.16
C SER A 215 -7.63 0.50 -20.91
N PHE A 216 -6.77 1.29 -20.26
CA PHE A 216 -6.22 2.51 -20.85
C PHE A 216 -5.05 2.22 -21.79
N LEU A 217 -4.88 3.10 -22.79
CA LEU A 217 -3.71 3.11 -23.67
C LEU A 217 -2.43 3.33 -22.86
N ARG A 218 -1.41 2.52 -23.15
CA ARG A 218 -0.10 2.57 -22.46
C ARG A 218 1.02 2.75 -23.47
N VAL A 219 2.06 3.46 -23.05
CA VAL A 219 3.27 3.70 -23.82
C VAL A 219 4.39 2.85 -23.26
N GLY A 220 5.18 2.22 -24.14
CA GLY A 220 6.34 1.41 -23.78
C GLY A 220 5.99 0.08 -23.09
N GLY A 221 4.88 -0.55 -23.47
CA GLY A 221 4.39 -1.84 -22.97
C GLY A 221 3.97 -2.76 -24.10
#